data_AF-A0A5Y3W826-F1
#
_entry.id   AF-A0A5Y3W826-F1
#
_cell.length_a   1.000
_cell.length_b   1.000
_cell.length_c   1.000
_cell.angle_alpha   90.00
_cell.angle_beta   90.00
_cell.angle_gamma   90.00
#
_symmetry.space_group_name_H-M   'P 1'
#
loop_
_entity.id
_entity.type
_entity.pdbx_description
1 polymer ?
#
loop_
_entity_poly.entity_id
_entity_poly.type
_entity_poly.pdbx_seq_one_letter_code
_entity_poly.pdbx_strand_id
1 'polypeptide(L)'
;MLLKPMGTPGKCPVCVRAWTPEEDELLISLHPSMTYKEMTARLNRTERAIRARARRFILSGILPPKRNPFTPAQDAFIRANRHRMTFSEVAAYLGRREDTVSHRAQRMKVRYRKTGDLHWSTKYPDSDVEFVRILRDDGLIFPVIAEKFEMPESSAKALYHRRQTAIDAIAGEYLPR
;
A
#
# COMPACT_ATOMS: atom_id res chain seq x y z
N MET A 1 22.21 -36.64 -6.21
CA MET A 1 22.67 -36.27 -7.57
C MET A 1 23.77 -35.24 -7.44
N LEU A 2 24.99 -35.54 -7.91
CA LEU A 2 26.09 -34.58 -7.93
C LEU A 2 25.96 -33.74 -9.20
N LEU A 3 25.55 -32.47 -9.07
CA LEU A 3 25.54 -31.54 -10.20
C LEU A 3 26.99 -31.23 -10.58
N LYS A 4 27.30 -31.36 -11.88
CA LYS A 4 28.61 -30.93 -12.40
C LYS A 4 28.78 -29.42 -12.17
N PRO A 5 29.98 -28.94 -11.81
CA PRO A 5 30.23 -27.52 -11.67
C PRO A 5 29.95 -26.81 -13.00
N MET A 6 29.09 -25.80 -12.95
CA MET A 6 28.74 -24.97 -14.10
C MET A 6 29.85 -23.93 -14.30
N GLY A 7 30.53 -23.99 -15.45
CA GLY A 7 31.57 -23.03 -15.84
C GLY A 7 32.99 -23.41 -15.41
N THR A 8 34.00 -22.70 -15.93
CA THR A 8 35.39 -22.84 -15.49
C THR A 8 35.57 -22.10 -14.17
N PRO A 9 36.09 -22.74 -13.09
CA PRO A 9 36.37 -22.06 -11.84
C PRO A 9 37.25 -20.82 -12.09
N GLY A 10 36.81 -19.66 -11.60
CA GLY A 10 37.55 -18.40 -11.75
C GLY A 10 37.33 -17.63 -13.06
N LYS A 11 36.56 -18.15 -14.03
CA LYS A 11 36.16 -17.41 -15.23
C LYS A 11 34.66 -17.11 -15.19
N CYS A 12 34.30 -15.83 -15.06
CA CYS A 12 32.93 -15.39 -15.25
C CYS A 12 32.45 -15.77 -16.67
N PRO A 13 31.22 -16.27 -16.84
CA PRO A 13 30.64 -16.47 -18.15
C PRO A 13 30.73 -15.19 -18.98
N VAL A 14 31.06 -15.31 -20.27
CA VAL A 14 31.28 -14.17 -21.18
C VAL A 14 30.10 -13.18 -21.20
N CYS A 15 28.90 -13.62 -20.84
CA CYS A 15 27.71 -12.79 -20.72
C CYS A 15 27.65 -11.90 -19.46
N VAL A 16 28.60 -12.00 -18.52
CA VAL A 16 28.58 -11.27 -17.23
C VAL A 16 29.88 -10.48 -17.04
N ARG A 17 29.85 -9.19 -17.42
CA ARG A 17 30.93 -8.23 -17.12
C ARG A 17 30.98 -7.95 -15.61
N ALA A 18 32.01 -8.43 -14.93
CA ALA A 18 32.26 -8.18 -13.50
C ALA A 18 32.43 -6.68 -13.21
N TRP A 19 31.98 -6.21 -12.05
CA TRP A 19 32.20 -4.83 -11.59
C TRP A 19 33.62 -4.67 -11.08
N THR A 20 34.31 -3.62 -11.50
CA THR A 20 35.65 -3.29 -10.99
C THR A 20 35.57 -2.32 -9.82
N PRO A 21 36.59 -2.27 -8.93
CA PRO A 21 36.63 -1.32 -7.82
C PRO A 21 36.52 0.15 -8.29
N GLU A 22 37.12 0.48 -9.42
CA GLU A 22 37.11 1.83 -9.99
C GLU A 22 35.70 2.22 -10.47
N GLU A 23 34.96 1.28 -11.05
CA GLU A 23 33.56 1.49 -11.42
C GLU A 23 32.68 1.70 -10.18
N ASP A 24 32.99 1.03 -9.07
CA ASP A 24 32.27 1.17 -7.81
C ASP A 24 32.52 2.54 -7.15
N GLU A 25 33.77 2.99 -7.09
CA GLU A 25 34.13 4.34 -6.61
C GLU A 25 33.50 5.44 -7.46
N LEU A 26 33.52 5.27 -8.78
CA LEU A 26 32.87 6.21 -9.70
C LEU A 26 31.35 6.23 -9.48
N LEU A 27 30.72 5.07 -9.26
CA LEU A 27 29.29 5.01 -8.96
C LEU A 27 28.98 5.71 -7.63
N ILE A 28 29.78 5.50 -6.59
CA ILE A 28 29.58 6.11 -5.27
C ILE A 28 29.67 7.64 -5.36
N SER A 29 30.67 8.17 -6.06
CA SER A 29 30.87 9.62 -6.22
C SER A 29 29.77 10.29 -7.05
N LEU A 30 29.26 9.64 -8.10
CA LEU A 30 28.20 10.18 -8.96
C LEU A 30 26.80 10.05 -8.36
N HIS A 31 26.60 9.14 -7.41
CA HIS A 31 25.28 8.79 -6.87
C HIS A 31 24.49 9.95 -6.26
N PRO A 32 25.08 10.91 -5.53
CA PRO A 32 24.33 12.03 -4.98
C PRO A 32 23.79 13.01 -6.03
N SER A 33 24.50 13.21 -7.15
CA SER A 33 24.23 14.30 -8.10
C SER A 33 23.50 13.86 -9.37
N MET A 34 23.82 12.69 -9.93
CA MET A 34 23.35 12.28 -11.26
C MET A 34 22.22 11.25 -11.21
N THR A 35 21.37 11.22 -12.24
CA THR A 35 20.41 10.12 -12.41
C THR A 35 21.09 8.84 -12.93
N TYR A 36 20.50 7.66 -12.71
CA TYR A 36 21.05 6.42 -13.24
C TYR A 36 21.16 6.41 -14.76
N LYS A 37 20.29 7.17 -15.44
CA LYS A 37 20.31 7.33 -16.89
C LYS A 37 21.55 8.12 -17.34
N GLU A 38 21.87 9.23 -16.67
CA GLU A 38 23.10 10.01 -16.94
C GLU A 38 24.37 9.21 -16.67
N MET A 39 24.38 8.38 -15.61
CA MET A 39 25.53 7.54 -15.26
C MET A 39 25.89 6.51 -16.33
N THR A 40 24.95 6.13 -17.21
CA THR A 40 25.20 5.13 -18.28
C THR A 40 26.35 5.55 -19.19
N ALA A 41 26.45 6.83 -19.53
CA ALA A 41 27.50 7.37 -20.38
C ALA A 41 28.88 7.36 -19.69
N ARG A 42 28.90 7.53 -18.36
CA ARG A 42 30.15 7.58 -17.57
C ARG A 42 30.70 6.20 -17.25
N LEU A 43 29.83 5.25 -16.91
CA LEU A 43 30.20 3.89 -16.51
C LEU A 43 30.25 2.91 -17.69
N ASN A 44 29.82 3.35 -18.89
CA ASN A 44 29.66 2.49 -20.07
C ASN A 44 28.90 1.19 -19.74
N ARG A 45 27.80 1.33 -18.99
CA ARG A 45 26.92 0.24 -18.56
C ARG A 45 25.46 0.64 -18.69
N THR A 46 24.59 -0.37 -18.80
CA THR A 46 23.13 -0.14 -18.85
C THR A 46 22.60 0.39 -17.53
N GLU A 47 21.55 1.22 -17.59
CA GLU A 47 20.89 1.78 -16.41
C GLU A 47 20.46 0.68 -15.43
N ARG A 48 19.99 -0.47 -15.95
CA ARG A 48 19.57 -1.62 -15.15
C ARG A 48 20.74 -2.22 -14.35
N ALA A 49 21.93 -2.33 -14.95
CA ALA A 49 23.12 -2.83 -14.27
C ALA A 49 23.57 -1.88 -13.16
N ILE A 50 23.59 -0.57 -13.44
CA ILE A 50 23.95 0.48 -12.45
C ILE A 50 22.96 0.46 -11.29
N ARG A 51 21.66 0.43 -11.57
CA ARG A 51 20.60 0.37 -10.55
C ARG A 51 20.73 -0.88 -9.68
N ALA A 52 21.03 -2.04 -10.27
CA ALA A 52 21.23 -3.28 -9.53
C ALA A 52 22.45 -3.21 -8.60
N ARG A 53 23.56 -2.61 -9.06
CA ARG A 53 24.77 -2.40 -8.24
C ARG A 53 24.52 -1.40 -7.12
N ALA A 54 23.95 -0.24 -7.44
CA ALA A 54 23.59 0.78 -6.45
C ALA A 54 22.63 0.23 -5.38
N ARG A 55 21.70 -0.65 -5.75
CA ARG A 55 20.81 -1.31 -4.77
C ARG A 55 21.59 -2.15 -3.74
N ARG A 56 22.68 -2.82 -4.13
CA ARG A 56 23.53 -3.55 -3.18
C ARG A 56 24.24 -2.60 -2.20
N PHE A 57 24.72 -1.46 -2.69
CA PHE A 57 25.30 -0.42 -1.83
C PHE A 57 24.28 0.22 -0.89
N ILE A 58 23.05 0.41 -1.34
CA ILE A 58 21.96 0.90 -0.49
C ILE A 58 21.63 -0.12 0.61
N LEU A 59 21.55 -1.40 0.27
CA LEU A 59 21.27 -2.47 1.24
C LEU A 59 22.41 -2.68 2.25
N SER A 60 23.64 -2.37 1.88
CA SER A 60 24.82 -2.42 2.77
C SER A 60 25.08 -1.11 3.51
N GLY A 61 24.24 -0.08 3.32
CA GLY A 61 24.36 1.21 4.01
C GLY A 61 25.45 2.14 3.47
N ILE A 62 26.12 1.77 2.37
CA ILE A 62 27.18 2.59 1.74
C ILE A 62 26.58 3.80 1.03
N LEU A 63 25.41 3.63 0.40
CA LEU A 63 24.74 4.70 -0.35
C LEU A 63 23.34 4.98 0.19
N PRO A 64 22.89 6.25 0.26
CA PRO A 64 21.52 6.56 0.57
C PRO A 64 20.59 6.15 -0.59
N PRO A 65 19.34 5.72 -0.32
CA PRO A 65 18.38 5.48 -1.39
C PRO A 65 18.06 6.78 -2.13
N LYS A 66 18.04 6.75 -3.47
CA LYS A 66 17.70 7.93 -4.29
C LYS A 66 16.28 8.45 -4.08
N ARG A 67 15.36 7.56 -3.72
CA ARG A 67 13.97 7.91 -3.43
C ARG A 67 13.75 7.84 -1.93
N ASN A 68 13.08 8.84 -1.37
CA ASN A 68 12.71 8.89 0.03
C ASN A 68 11.78 7.70 0.38
N PRO A 69 12.25 6.65 1.06
CA PRO A 69 11.43 5.49 1.40
C PRO A 69 10.39 5.86 2.46
N PHE A 70 9.28 5.13 2.51
CA PHE A 70 8.33 5.27 3.61
C PHE A 70 8.92 4.70 4.89
N THR A 71 8.82 5.45 5.98
CA THR A 71 9.20 4.95 7.31
C THR A 71 8.05 4.13 7.91
N PRO A 72 8.33 3.20 8.85
CA PRO A 72 7.28 2.45 9.53
C PRO A 72 6.23 3.35 10.22
N ALA A 73 6.66 4.51 10.74
CA ALA A 73 5.76 5.50 11.32
C ALA A 73 4.80 6.11 10.28
N GLN A 74 5.29 6.40 9.07
CA GLN A 74 4.44 6.87 7.97
C GLN A 74 3.44 5.80 7.52
N ASP A 75 3.86 4.53 7.49
CA ASP A 75 2.96 3.42 7.17
C ASP A 75 1.86 3.23 8.23
N ALA A 76 2.23 3.36 9.51
CA ALA A 76 1.28 3.34 10.62
C ALA A 76 0.26 4.50 10.51
N PHE A 77 0.74 5.69 10.16
CA PHE A 77 -0.12 6.86 9.94
C PHE A 77 -1.14 6.64 8.80
N ILE A 78 -0.69 6.09 7.65
CA ILE A 78 -1.55 5.73 6.52
C ILE A 78 -2.62 4.73 6.98
N ARG A 79 -2.23 3.68 7.72
CA ARG A 79 -3.17 2.65 8.20
C ARG A 79 -4.20 3.21 9.18
N ALA A 80 -3.76 4.06 10.11
CA ALA A 80 -4.62 4.65 11.14
C ALA A 80 -5.68 5.58 10.55
N ASN A 81 -5.33 6.35 9.51
CA ASN A 81 -6.20 7.39 8.95
C ASN A 81 -7.01 6.96 7.72
N ARG A 82 -6.96 5.67 7.31
CA ARG A 82 -7.60 5.16 6.08
C ARG A 82 -9.11 5.42 5.96
N HIS A 83 -9.82 5.51 7.09
CA HIS A 83 -11.27 5.73 7.11
C HIS A 83 -11.64 7.21 7.22
N ARG A 84 -10.79 8.01 7.87
CA ARG A 84 -11.07 9.41 8.23
C ARG A 84 -10.58 10.38 7.16
N MET A 85 -9.38 10.14 6.64
CA MET A 85 -8.71 11.07 5.72
C MET A 85 -8.69 10.53 4.29
N THR A 86 -8.69 11.44 3.32
CA THR A 86 -8.43 11.13 1.92
C THR A 86 -6.93 10.94 1.67
N PHE A 87 -6.56 10.36 0.52
CA PHE A 87 -5.15 10.26 0.14
C PHE A 87 -4.48 11.63 0.02
N SER A 88 -5.19 12.64 -0.47
CA SER A 88 -4.68 14.02 -0.59
C SER A 88 -4.35 14.61 0.78
N GLU A 89 -5.24 14.46 1.76
CA GLU A 89 -5.01 14.97 3.12
C GLU A 89 -3.84 14.24 3.82
N VAL A 90 -3.76 12.91 3.66
CA VAL A 90 -2.62 12.13 4.20
C VAL A 90 -1.32 12.54 3.52
N ALA A 91 -1.36 12.78 2.21
CA ALA A 91 -0.19 13.22 1.45
C ALA A 91 0.29 14.61 1.88
N ALA A 92 -0.64 15.55 2.11
CA ALA A 92 -0.34 16.87 2.65
C ALA A 92 0.33 16.77 4.03
N TYR A 93 -0.21 15.94 4.93
CA TYR A 93 0.39 15.73 6.26
C TYR A 93 1.79 15.11 6.19
N LEU A 94 2.02 14.17 5.27
CA LEU A 94 3.30 13.49 5.11
C LEU A 94 4.31 14.27 4.26
N GLY A 95 3.93 15.40 3.66
CA GLY A 95 4.75 16.14 2.70
C GLY A 95 5.09 15.32 1.45
N ARG A 96 4.16 14.48 0.98
CA ARG A 96 4.34 13.59 -0.17
C ARG A 96 3.31 13.85 -1.25
N ARG A 97 3.52 13.25 -2.42
CA ARG A 97 2.53 13.24 -3.50
C ARG A 97 1.45 12.18 -3.22
N GLU A 98 0.21 12.51 -3.57
CA GLU A 98 -0.96 11.64 -3.37
C GLU A 98 -0.80 10.25 -4.01
N ASP A 99 -0.31 10.21 -5.25
CA ASP A 99 -0.06 8.98 -6.00
C ASP A 99 0.89 8.01 -5.27
N THR A 100 1.89 8.58 -4.59
CA THR A 100 2.91 7.85 -3.86
C THR A 100 2.34 7.22 -2.60
N VAL A 101 1.42 7.92 -1.93
CA VAL A 101 0.66 7.39 -0.78
C VAL A 101 -0.32 6.31 -1.24
N SER A 102 -1.05 6.53 -2.33
CA SER A 102 -1.99 5.56 -2.91
C SER A 102 -1.30 4.25 -3.29
N HIS A 103 -0.19 4.31 -4.04
CA HIS A 103 0.61 3.13 -4.37
C HIS A 103 1.17 2.44 -3.13
N ARG A 104 1.55 3.20 -2.09
CA ARG A 104 2.01 2.63 -0.82
C ARG A 104 0.88 1.88 -0.11
N ALA A 105 -0.31 2.47 0.00
CA ALA A 105 -1.48 1.84 0.61
C ALA A 105 -1.88 0.54 -0.12
N GLN A 106 -1.88 0.55 -1.46
CA GLN A 106 -2.14 -0.66 -2.26
C GLN A 106 -1.15 -1.79 -1.97
N ARG A 107 0.16 -1.47 -1.89
CA ARG A 107 1.20 -2.46 -1.53
C ARG A 107 1.03 -3.01 -0.11
N MET A 108 0.50 -2.20 0.81
CA MET A 108 0.15 -2.63 2.17
C MET A 108 -1.22 -3.31 2.26
N LYS A 109 -1.95 -3.44 1.13
CA LYS A 109 -3.33 -3.95 1.06
C LYS A 109 -4.32 -3.15 1.92
N VAL A 110 -4.04 -1.89 2.18
CA VAL A 110 -4.91 -0.98 2.94
C VAL A 110 -5.91 -0.32 1.99
N ARG A 111 -7.20 -0.40 2.32
CA ARG A 111 -8.28 0.20 1.53
C ARG A 111 -8.74 1.51 2.16
N TYR A 112 -8.87 2.56 1.36
CA TYR A 112 -9.40 3.88 1.76
C TYR A 112 -10.90 4.01 1.45
N ARG A 113 -11.65 2.92 1.67
CA ARG A 113 -13.09 2.92 1.41
C ARG A 113 -13.81 3.49 2.63
N LYS A 114 -14.45 4.65 2.46
CA LYS A 114 -15.36 5.19 3.46
C LYS A 114 -16.59 4.29 3.57
N THR A 115 -16.86 3.80 4.77
CA THR A 115 -17.99 2.93 5.12
C THR A 115 -18.64 3.47 6.39
N GLY A 116 -19.77 2.87 6.79
CA GLY A 116 -20.50 3.35 7.94
C GLY A 116 -20.84 4.84 7.87
N ASP A 117 -20.83 5.52 9.00
CA ASP A 117 -21.14 6.96 9.14
C ASP A 117 -20.22 7.88 8.35
N LEU A 118 -19.01 7.42 8.02
CA LEU A 118 -18.04 8.18 7.26
C LEU A 118 -18.36 8.24 5.75
N HIS A 119 -19.33 7.44 5.28
CA HIS A 119 -19.76 7.47 3.89
C HIS A 119 -20.62 8.71 3.60
N TRP A 120 -20.29 9.44 2.53
CA TRP A 120 -20.93 10.71 2.15
C TRP A 120 -22.44 10.61 1.86
N SER A 121 -22.93 9.40 1.56
CA SER A 121 -24.36 9.14 1.29
C SER A 121 -25.09 8.48 2.47
N THR A 122 -24.50 8.50 3.67
CA THR A 122 -25.14 7.88 4.83
C THR A 122 -26.39 8.66 5.23
N LYS A 123 -27.54 7.98 5.19
CA LYS A 123 -28.83 8.51 5.67
C LYS A 123 -29.15 8.05 7.09
N TYR A 124 -28.76 6.83 7.42
CA TYR A 124 -29.02 6.18 8.71
C TYR A 124 -27.68 5.87 9.38
N PRO A 125 -27.49 6.29 10.64
CA PRO A 125 -26.24 6.06 11.36
C PRO A 125 -26.01 4.56 11.62
N ASP A 126 -24.76 4.19 11.88
CA ASP A 126 -24.37 2.80 12.16
C ASP A 126 -25.11 2.22 13.38
N SER A 127 -25.49 3.07 14.36
CA SER A 127 -26.34 2.69 15.50
C SER A 127 -27.71 2.14 15.07
N ASP A 128 -28.33 2.79 14.08
CA ASP A 128 -29.65 2.39 13.59
C ASP A 128 -29.53 1.10 12.78
N VAL A 129 -28.44 0.94 12.03
CA VAL A 129 -28.13 -0.29 11.28
C VAL A 129 -27.98 -1.47 12.24
N GLU A 130 -27.25 -1.29 13.34
CA GLU A 130 -27.07 -2.30 14.37
C GLU A 130 -28.41 -2.68 15.01
N PHE A 131 -29.23 -1.70 15.35
CA PHE A 131 -30.55 -1.97 15.94
C PHE A 131 -31.51 -2.66 14.96
N VAL A 132 -31.49 -2.28 13.67
CA VAL A 132 -32.24 -2.99 12.61
C VAL A 132 -31.80 -4.45 12.50
N ARG A 133 -30.50 -4.73 12.62
CA ARG A 133 -29.96 -6.11 12.62
C ARG A 133 -30.46 -6.89 13.84
N ILE A 134 -30.31 -6.32 15.04
CA ILE A 134 -30.78 -6.95 16.29
C ILE A 134 -32.27 -7.29 16.22
N LEU A 135 -33.13 -6.33 15.86
CA LEU A 135 -34.57 -6.58 15.76
C LEU A 135 -34.90 -7.65 14.74
N ARG A 136 -34.13 -7.72 13.64
CA ARG A 136 -34.34 -8.74 12.61
C ARG A 136 -33.92 -10.12 13.11
N ASP A 137 -32.81 -10.20 13.83
CA ASP A 137 -32.30 -11.43 14.42
C ASP A 137 -33.22 -11.93 15.55
N ASP A 138 -33.88 -11.01 16.28
CA ASP A 138 -34.94 -11.29 17.26
C ASP A 138 -36.28 -11.73 16.61
N GLY A 139 -36.35 -11.77 15.27
CA GLY A 139 -37.48 -12.32 14.52
C GLY A 139 -38.53 -11.31 14.07
N LEU A 140 -38.32 -9.99 14.25
CA LEU A 140 -39.25 -8.99 13.74
C LEU A 140 -39.25 -8.94 12.21
N ILE A 141 -40.42 -8.66 11.62
CA ILE A 141 -40.59 -8.49 10.18
C ILE A 141 -40.20 -7.07 9.74
N PHE A 142 -39.67 -6.94 8.53
CA PHE A 142 -39.21 -5.64 7.98
C PHE A 142 -40.26 -4.53 8.01
N PRO A 143 -41.56 -4.76 7.75
CA PRO A 143 -42.57 -3.70 7.87
C PRO A 143 -42.63 -3.07 9.26
N VAL A 144 -42.60 -3.88 10.32
CA VAL A 144 -42.64 -3.40 11.72
C VAL A 144 -41.37 -2.63 12.07
N ILE A 145 -40.22 -3.12 11.61
CA ILE A 145 -38.94 -2.42 11.78
C ILE A 145 -38.96 -1.08 11.03
N ALA A 146 -39.46 -1.06 9.80
CA ALA A 146 -39.54 0.12 8.96
C ALA A 146 -40.45 1.19 9.58
N GLU A 147 -41.62 0.78 10.11
CA GLU A 147 -42.54 1.65 10.85
C GLU A 147 -41.87 2.25 12.09
N LYS A 148 -41.17 1.41 12.89
CA LYS A 148 -40.48 1.85 14.11
C LYS A 148 -39.40 2.92 13.87
N PHE A 149 -38.74 2.87 12.72
CA PHE A 149 -37.69 3.81 12.34
C PHE A 149 -38.17 4.90 11.37
N GLU A 150 -39.48 4.99 11.13
CA GLU A 150 -40.09 5.95 10.19
C GLU A 150 -39.41 5.94 8.81
N MET A 151 -39.05 4.75 8.33
CA MET A 151 -38.32 4.56 7.07
C MET A 151 -39.06 3.65 6.10
N PRO A 152 -38.75 3.70 4.79
CA PRO A 152 -39.28 2.75 3.84
C PRO A 152 -38.79 1.32 4.12
N GLU A 153 -39.64 0.31 3.93
CA GLU A 153 -39.28 -1.11 4.09
C GLU A 153 -38.08 -1.51 3.21
N SER A 154 -37.99 -0.94 2.00
CA SER A 154 -36.85 -1.13 1.11
C SER A 154 -35.53 -0.65 1.70
N SER A 155 -35.57 0.42 2.51
CA SER A 155 -34.41 0.94 3.24
C SER A 155 -34.03 -0.01 4.36
N ALA A 156 -34.98 -0.47 5.19
CA ALA A 156 -34.72 -1.45 6.24
C ALA A 156 -34.07 -2.74 5.69
N LYS A 157 -34.58 -3.26 4.57
CA LYS A 157 -33.96 -4.41 3.85
C LYS A 157 -32.54 -4.10 3.37
N ALA A 158 -32.32 -2.91 2.81
CA ALA A 158 -31.00 -2.50 2.33
C ALA A 158 -29.99 -2.35 3.48
N LEU A 159 -30.42 -1.80 4.62
CA LEU A 159 -29.60 -1.68 5.83
C LEU A 159 -29.23 -3.04 6.39
N TYR A 160 -30.16 -3.99 6.43
CA TYR A 160 -29.88 -5.33 6.91
C TYR A 160 -28.92 -6.12 5.98
N HIS A 161 -29.22 -6.17 4.68
CA HIS A 161 -28.50 -7.08 3.76
C HIS A 161 -27.21 -6.51 3.16
N ARG A 162 -27.14 -5.19 2.90
CA ARG A 162 -26.11 -4.61 2.02
C ARG A 162 -25.23 -3.56 2.69
N ARG A 163 -25.71 -2.95 3.77
CA ARG A 163 -25.00 -1.87 4.44
C ARG A 163 -23.78 -2.42 5.18
N GLN A 164 -22.60 -1.88 4.89
CA GLN A 164 -21.37 -2.14 5.62
C GLN A 164 -21.14 -1.01 6.63
N THR A 165 -21.09 -1.36 7.92
CA THR A 165 -20.71 -0.45 9.01
C THR A 165 -19.19 -0.32 9.10
N ALA A 166 -18.71 0.62 9.92
CA ALA A 166 -17.27 0.71 10.21
C ALA A 166 -16.71 -0.59 10.82
N ILE A 167 -17.51 -1.28 11.63
CA ILE A 167 -17.15 -2.56 12.27
C ILE A 167 -17.02 -3.66 11.21
N ASP A 168 -17.95 -3.75 10.26
CA ASP A 168 -17.90 -4.75 9.17
C ASP A 168 -16.63 -4.57 8.32
N ALA A 169 -16.23 -3.32 8.07
CA ALA A 169 -15.02 -2.99 7.32
C ALA A 169 -13.75 -3.42 8.06
N ILE A 170 -13.72 -3.25 9.39
CA ILE A 170 -12.65 -3.74 10.25
C ILE A 170 -12.64 -5.27 10.23
N ALA A 171 -13.78 -5.93 10.44
CA ALA A 171 -13.88 -7.39 10.44
C ALA A 171 -13.36 -8.00 9.13
N GLY A 172 -13.71 -7.44 7.96
CA GLY A 172 -13.23 -7.90 6.66
C GLY A 172 -11.74 -7.70 6.37
N GLU A 173 -11.01 -6.97 7.23
CA GLU A 173 -9.54 -6.85 7.19
C GLU A 173 -8.84 -7.87 8.07
N TYR A 174 -9.42 -8.19 9.24
CA TYR A 174 -8.82 -9.09 10.22
C TYR A 174 -9.23 -10.56 10.04
N LEU A 175 -10.37 -10.83 9.40
CA LEU A 175 -10.82 -12.18 9.11
C LEU A 175 -10.19 -12.68 7.79
N PRO A 176 -9.67 -13.93 7.76
CA PRO A 176 -9.20 -14.55 6.53
C PRO A 176 -10.37 -14.70 5.54
N ARG A 177 -10.07 -14.51 4.26
CA ARG A 177 -11.02 -14.65 3.15
C ARG A 177 -10.92 -16.01 2.49
#